data_AF-A0A9X0D681-F1
#
_entry.id   AF-A0A9X0D681-F1
#
_cell.length_a   1.000
_cell.length_b   1.000
_cell.length_c   1.000
_cell.angle_alpha   90.00
_cell.angle_beta   90.00
_cell.angle_gamma   90.00
#
_symmetry.space_group_name_H-M   'P 1'
#
loop_
_entity.id
_entity.type
_entity.pdbx_description
1 polymer ?
#
loop_
_entity_poly.entity_id
_entity_poly.type
_entity_poly.pdbx_seq_one_letter_code
_entity_poly.pdbx_strand_id
1 'polypeptide(L)'
;MTQETTESETDEFREENMGDMVHRLKVRWALQEVLHQAQVNGHLVYGVHDAANELAVDLGTIGLCLLVENPRADPGIQVHCRLIEAYCWECAIPVVKVNSSHKLYEMTKHHGALREPLHCVLVKNLPAQVESVSTLLQFARHSPAPLLKIT
;
A
#
# COMPACT_ATOMS: atom_id res chain seq x y z
N MET A 1 32.52 35.39 -26.54
CA MET A 1 31.11 35.45 -26.13
C MET A 1 30.56 34.04 -26.26
N THR A 2 30.66 33.29 -25.15
CA THR A 2 29.53 32.75 -24.33
C THR A 2 29.07 31.41 -24.89
N GLN A 3 29.55 30.23 -24.42
CA GLN A 3 29.27 29.51 -23.16
C GLN A 3 27.78 29.27 -22.84
N GLU A 4 27.55 28.03 -22.33
CA GLU A 4 26.36 27.46 -21.66
C GLU A 4 25.39 26.65 -22.55
N THR A 5 24.94 25.43 -22.21
CA THR A 5 25.29 24.49 -21.13
C THR A 5 24.80 23.08 -21.52
N THR A 6 25.56 22.11 -21.04
CA THR A 6 25.25 20.69 -20.81
C THR A 6 23.87 20.42 -20.20
N GLU A 7 23.15 19.42 -20.72
CA GLU A 7 22.28 18.58 -19.91
C GLU A 7 22.62 17.11 -20.19
N SER A 8 23.39 16.54 -19.27
CA SER A 8 23.60 15.11 -19.12
C SER A 8 22.40 14.53 -18.38
N GLU A 9 21.54 13.80 -19.07
CA GLU A 9 20.59 12.88 -18.43
C GLU A 9 21.36 11.64 -18.00
N THR A 10 21.95 11.69 -16.80
CA THR A 10 22.38 10.49 -16.08
C THR A 10 21.13 9.78 -15.60
N ASP A 11 20.71 8.78 -16.37
CA ASP A 11 19.80 7.72 -15.95
C ASP A 11 20.40 7.06 -14.68
N GLU A 12 19.85 7.40 -13.51
CA GLU A 12 20.22 6.83 -12.22
C GLU A 12 19.79 5.35 -12.18
N PHE A 13 20.57 4.47 -12.82
CA PHE A 13 20.55 3.05 -12.50
C PHE A 13 21.16 2.88 -11.10
N ARG A 14 20.33 3.02 -10.06
CA ARG A 14 20.71 2.58 -8.71
C ARG A 14 20.89 1.07 -8.76
N GLU A 15 22.14 0.61 -8.64
CA GLU A 15 22.44 -0.79 -8.34
C GLU A 15 21.71 -1.16 -7.05
N GLU A 16 20.59 -1.88 -7.18
CA GLU A 16 19.86 -2.39 -6.02
C GLU A 16 20.73 -3.46 -5.35
N ASN A 17 21.15 -3.20 -4.12
CA ASN A 17 21.95 -4.16 -3.36
C ASN A 17 21.13 -5.44 -3.13
N MET A 18 21.77 -6.61 -3.21
CA MET A 18 21.16 -7.93 -2.98
C MET A 18 20.37 -7.98 -1.66
N GLY A 19 20.84 -7.31 -0.61
CA GLY A 19 20.15 -7.22 0.68
C GLY A 19 18.80 -6.50 0.61
N ASP A 20 18.70 -5.42 -0.19
CA ASP A 20 17.48 -4.66 -0.37
C ASP A 20 16.44 -5.46 -1.15
N MET A 21 16.87 -6.17 -2.20
CA MET A 21 16.06 -7.11 -2.98
C MET A 21 15.45 -8.20 -2.08
N VAL A 22 16.28 -8.85 -1.25
CA VAL A 22 15.82 -9.90 -0.33
C VAL A 22 14.84 -9.33 0.70
N HIS A 23 15.11 -8.15 1.25
CA HIS A 23 14.21 -7.49 2.18
C HIS A 23 12.85 -7.18 1.54
N ARG A 24 12.83 -6.63 0.32
CA ARG A 24 11.60 -6.35 -0.44
C ARG A 24 10.78 -7.62 -0.68
N LEU A 25 11.43 -8.73 -1.05
CA LEU A 25 10.77 -10.02 -1.22
C LEU A 25 10.15 -10.53 0.09
N LYS A 26 10.87 -10.41 1.21
CA LYS A 26 10.34 -10.76 2.54
C LYS A 26 9.09 -9.95 2.88
N VAL A 27 9.12 -8.63 2.63
CA VAL A 27 7.96 -7.74 2.86
C VAL A 27 6.78 -8.11 1.96
N ARG A 28 7.01 -8.44 0.68
CA ARG A 28 5.95 -8.88 -0.24
C ARG A 28 5.27 -10.17 0.24
N TRP A 29 6.04 -11.16 0.68
CA TRP A 29 5.48 -12.40 1.23
C TRP A 29 4.72 -12.17 2.52
N ALA A 30 5.26 -11.32 3.40
CA ALA A 30 4.57 -10.92 4.63
C ALA A 30 3.23 -10.24 4.32
N LEU A 31 3.17 -9.37 3.31
CA LEU A 31 1.92 -8.75 2.84
C LEU A 31 0.92 -9.80 2.36
N GLN A 32 1.38 -10.75 1.56
CA GLN A 32 0.52 -11.81 1.03
C GLN A 32 -0.11 -12.66 2.13
N GLU A 33 0.69 -13.06 3.13
CA GLU A 33 0.21 -13.83 4.27
C GLU A 33 -0.80 -13.03 5.09
N VAL A 34 -0.50 -11.77 5.40
CA VAL A 34 -1.42 -10.90 6.15
C VAL A 34 -2.74 -10.69 5.42
N LEU A 35 -2.71 -10.44 4.11
CA LEU A 35 -3.92 -10.30 3.31
C LEU A 35 -4.72 -11.61 3.27
N HIS A 36 -4.05 -12.76 3.14
CA HIS A 36 -4.73 -14.04 3.15
C HIS A 36 -5.44 -14.32 4.49
N GLN A 37 -4.75 -14.12 5.61
CA GLN A 37 -5.33 -14.31 6.94
C GLN A 37 -6.48 -13.34 7.20
N ALA A 38 -6.31 -12.06 6.84
CA ALA A 38 -7.36 -11.07 7.00
C ALA A 38 -8.58 -11.38 6.13
N GLN A 39 -8.37 -11.88 4.91
CA GLN A 39 -9.45 -12.32 4.03
C GLN A 39 -10.25 -13.46 4.65
N VAL A 40 -9.58 -14.52 5.13
CA VAL A 40 -10.24 -15.68 5.76
C VAL A 40 -11.07 -15.27 6.98
N ASN A 41 -10.60 -14.28 7.73
CA ASN A 41 -11.28 -13.78 8.92
C ASN A 41 -12.33 -12.67 8.63
N GLY A 42 -12.55 -12.29 7.36
CA GLY A 42 -13.49 -11.22 7.01
C GLY A 42 -13.05 -9.84 7.50
N HIS A 43 -11.74 -9.61 7.62
CA HIS A 43 -11.13 -8.39 8.16
C HIS A 43 -10.63 -7.43 7.07
N LEU A 44 -11.08 -7.58 5.82
CA LEU A 44 -10.71 -6.71 4.71
C LEU A 44 -11.87 -5.80 4.31
N VAL A 45 -11.57 -4.51 4.14
CA VAL A 45 -12.48 -3.52 3.54
C VAL A 45 -11.90 -3.08 2.22
N TYR A 46 -12.70 -3.11 1.15
CA TYR A 46 -12.23 -2.91 -0.22
C TYR A 46 -12.77 -1.61 -0.80
N GLY A 47 -11.89 -0.85 -1.47
CA GLY A 47 -12.27 0.37 -2.16
C GLY A 47 -12.18 1.62 -1.28
N VAL A 48 -12.11 2.79 -1.94
CA VAL A 48 -11.92 4.08 -1.26
C VAL A 48 -13.15 4.51 -0.47
N HIS A 49 -14.35 4.20 -0.96
CA HIS A 49 -15.59 4.61 -0.30
C HIS A 49 -15.80 3.86 1.02
N ASP A 50 -15.75 2.53 0.98
CA ASP A 50 -15.93 1.71 2.17
C ASP A 50 -14.79 1.91 3.18
N ALA A 51 -13.56 2.14 2.70
CA ALA A 51 -12.46 2.51 3.56
C ALA A 51 -12.72 3.82 4.32
N ALA A 52 -13.19 4.87 3.63
CA ALA A 52 -13.52 6.14 4.27
C ALA A 52 -14.65 5.99 5.31
N ASN A 53 -15.67 5.19 5.00
CA ASN A 53 -16.77 4.90 5.94
C ASN A 53 -16.25 4.17 7.19
N GLU A 54 -15.45 3.13 7.02
CA GLU A 54 -14.91 2.34 8.14
C GLU A 54 -13.99 3.18 9.04
N LEU A 55 -13.13 4.01 8.45
CA LEU A 55 -12.24 4.95 9.15
C LEU A 55 -12.99 5.99 10.00
N ALA A 56 -14.24 6.31 9.63
CA ALA A 56 -15.11 7.20 10.40
C ALA A 56 -15.84 6.49 11.55
N VAL A 57 -15.94 5.15 11.50
CA VAL A 57 -16.69 4.35 12.48
C VAL A 57 -15.79 3.89 13.64
N ASP A 58 -14.71 3.15 13.36
CA ASP A 58 -13.87 2.57 14.40
C ASP A 58 -12.40 2.42 13.97
N LEU A 59 -11.63 3.47 14.26
CA LEU A 59 -10.18 3.52 14.07
C LEU A 59 -9.43 2.44 14.86
N GLY A 60 -9.95 2.02 16.02
CA GLY A 60 -9.25 1.09 16.92
C GLY A 60 -9.09 -0.30 16.34
N THR A 61 -9.91 -0.65 15.35
CA THR A 61 -9.83 -1.93 14.65
C THR A 61 -8.91 -1.90 13.44
N ILE A 62 -8.53 -0.72 12.92
CA ILE A 62 -7.74 -0.62 11.68
C ILE A 62 -6.25 -0.75 11.99
N GLY A 63 -5.62 -1.80 11.47
CA GLY A 63 -4.19 -2.06 11.69
C GLY A 63 -3.27 -1.69 10.53
N LEU A 64 -3.81 -1.59 9.30
CA LEU A 64 -3.03 -1.27 8.10
C LEU A 64 -3.96 -0.70 7.00
N CYS A 65 -3.47 0.30 6.28
CA CYS A 65 -4.08 0.83 5.07
C CYS A 65 -3.15 0.58 3.87
N LEU A 66 -3.71 0.01 2.80
CA LEU A 66 -3.05 -0.17 1.52
C LEU A 66 -3.66 0.78 0.50
N LEU A 67 -2.83 1.59 -0.16
CA LEU A 67 -3.25 2.48 -1.24
C LEU A 67 -2.56 2.08 -2.54
N VAL A 68 -3.31 2.01 -3.64
CA VAL A 68 -2.72 1.76 -4.95
C VAL A 68 -2.24 3.08 -5.53
N GLU A 69 -0.93 3.17 -5.78
CA GLU A 69 -0.36 4.28 -6.52
C GLU A 69 -0.69 4.11 -8.01
N ASN A 70 -1.69 4.87 -8.46
CA ASN A 70 -2.13 4.86 -9.84
C ASN A 70 -2.29 6.30 -10.36
N PRO A 71 -1.27 6.86 -11.04
CA PRO A 71 -1.33 8.23 -11.57
C PRO A 71 -2.34 8.38 -12.71
N ARG A 72 -2.84 7.28 -13.27
CA ARG A 72 -3.87 7.26 -14.32
C ARG A 72 -5.28 7.09 -13.78
N ALA A 73 -5.46 7.00 -12.46
CA ALA A 73 -6.78 6.96 -11.86
C ALA A 73 -7.53 8.28 -12.13
N ASP A 74 -8.86 8.22 -12.08
CA ASP A 74 -9.69 9.42 -12.11
C ASP A 74 -9.25 10.44 -11.03
N PRO A 75 -9.25 11.76 -11.31
CA PRO A 75 -8.83 12.78 -10.34
C PRO A 75 -9.58 12.73 -9.00
N GLY A 76 -10.87 12.40 -9.00
CA GLY A 76 -11.65 12.22 -7.78
C GLY A 76 -11.14 11.05 -6.94
N ILE A 77 -10.81 9.92 -7.58
CA ILE A 77 -10.15 8.80 -6.88
C ILE A 77 -8.79 9.20 -6.31
N GLN A 78 -7.98 9.97 -7.05
CA GLN A 78 -6.69 10.45 -6.55
C GLN A 78 -6.85 11.34 -5.31
N VAL A 79 -7.84 12.24 -5.31
CA VAL A 79 -8.18 13.08 -4.16
C VAL A 79 -8.63 12.21 -2.98
N HIS A 80 -9.51 11.23 -3.18
CA HIS A 80 -9.95 10.32 -2.12
C HIS A 80 -8.79 9.53 -1.51
N CYS A 81 -7.91 8.96 -2.34
CA CYS A 81 -6.71 8.27 -1.86
C CYS A 81 -5.82 9.20 -1.03
N ARG A 82 -5.67 10.47 -1.44
CA ARG A 82 -4.86 11.44 -0.69
C ARG A 82 -5.47 11.84 0.64
N LEU A 83 -6.80 11.99 0.70
CA LEU A 83 -7.52 12.24 1.95
C LEU A 83 -7.41 11.07 2.92
N ILE A 84 -7.56 9.83 2.43
CA ILE A 84 -7.37 8.63 3.23
C ILE A 84 -5.92 8.53 3.73
N GLU A 85 -4.93 8.78 2.88
CA GLU A 85 -3.51 8.78 3.28
C GLU A 85 -3.25 9.77 4.42
N ALA A 86 -3.74 11.01 4.28
CA ALA A 86 -3.59 12.04 5.30
C ALA A 86 -4.32 11.68 6.60
N TYR A 87 -5.54 11.18 6.51
CA TYR A 87 -6.32 10.78 7.69
C TYR A 87 -5.68 9.61 8.44
N CYS A 88 -5.22 8.58 7.73
CA CYS A 88 -4.49 7.47 8.32
C CYS A 88 -3.20 7.96 9.01
N TRP A 89 -2.49 8.93 8.42
CA TRP A 89 -1.31 9.52 9.04
C TRP A 89 -1.64 10.22 10.37
N GLU A 90 -2.66 11.08 10.38
CA GLU A 90 -3.11 11.78 11.60
C GLU A 90 -3.58 10.81 12.70
N CYS A 91 -4.20 9.69 12.31
CA CYS A 91 -4.67 8.66 13.23
C CYS A 91 -3.61 7.59 13.57
N ALA A 92 -2.36 7.76 13.14
CA ALA A 92 -1.27 6.80 13.33
C ALA A 92 -1.56 5.38 12.78
N ILE A 93 -2.39 5.29 11.73
CA ILE A 93 -2.62 4.05 10.98
C ILE A 93 -1.48 3.88 9.96
N PRO A 94 -0.75 2.76 9.99
CA PRO A 94 0.29 2.46 9.01
C PRO A 94 -0.28 2.45 7.59
N VAL A 95 0.36 3.19 6.67
CA VAL A 95 0.00 3.21 5.25
C VAL A 95 1.12 2.56 4.45
N VAL A 96 0.80 1.70 3.50
CA VAL A 96 1.72 1.18 2.48
C VAL A 96 1.13 1.42 1.11
N LYS A 97 1.93 2.01 0.20
CA LYS A 97 1.54 2.15 -1.21
C LYS A 97 1.90 0.89 -1.97
N VAL A 98 1.08 0.50 -2.93
CA VAL A 98 1.37 -0.62 -3.84
C VAL A 98 1.19 -0.19 -5.30
N ASN A 99 1.96 -0.79 -6.20
CA ASN A 99 2.02 -0.35 -7.59
C ASN A 99 1.03 -1.06 -8.56
N SER A 100 0.22 -2.01 -8.08
CA SER A 100 -0.67 -2.77 -8.96
C SER A 100 -2.00 -3.11 -8.28
N SER A 101 -3.07 -2.53 -8.82
CA SER A 101 -4.44 -2.86 -8.43
C SER A 101 -4.78 -4.33 -8.68
N HIS A 102 -4.43 -4.82 -9.88
CA HIS A 102 -4.69 -6.20 -10.29
C HIS A 102 -3.97 -7.19 -9.38
N LYS A 103 -2.71 -6.92 -9.03
CA LYS A 103 -1.96 -7.84 -8.18
C LYS A 103 -2.46 -7.82 -6.74
N LEU A 104 -2.82 -6.65 -6.22
CA LEU A 104 -3.45 -6.54 -4.91
C LEU A 104 -4.74 -7.37 -4.87
N TYR A 105 -5.53 -7.32 -5.94
CA TYR A 105 -6.74 -8.12 -6.09
C TYR A 105 -6.47 -9.62 -5.97
N GLU A 106 -5.52 -10.14 -6.74
CA GLU A 106 -5.11 -11.55 -6.68
C GLU A 106 -4.67 -11.98 -5.29
N MET A 107 -3.88 -11.13 -4.61
CA MET A 107 -3.38 -11.41 -3.26
C MET A 107 -4.51 -11.50 -2.22
N THR A 108 -5.57 -10.71 -2.39
CA THR A 108 -6.75 -10.73 -1.50
C THR A 108 -7.75 -11.84 -1.84
N LYS A 109 -7.57 -12.57 -2.95
CA LYS A 109 -8.54 -13.57 -3.47
C LYS A 109 -9.97 -13.05 -3.47
N HIS A 110 -10.15 -11.76 -3.72
CA HIS A 110 -11.48 -11.19 -3.83
C HIS A 110 -12.13 -11.77 -5.09
N HIS A 111 -13.30 -12.39 -4.95
CA HIS A 111 -13.97 -13.15 -6.02
C HIS A 111 -15.04 -12.32 -6.77
N GLY A 112 -15.10 -11.01 -6.54
CA GLY A 112 -15.94 -10.11 -7.31
C GLY A 112 -15.55 -10.08 -8.80
N ALA A 113 -16.53 -9.85 -9.68
CA ALA A 113 -16.20 -9.35 -11.01
C ALA A 113 -15.85 -7.87 -10.83
N LEU A 114 -14.57 -7.51 -10.71
CA LEU A 114 -14.21 -6.09 -10.67
C LEU A 114 -14.54 -5.48 -12.03
N ARG A 115 -15.59 -4.66 -12.06
CA ARG A 115 -15.81 -3.70 -13.14
C ARG A 115 -14.81 -2.55 -13.07
N GLU A 116 -14.18 -2.32 -11.91
CA GLU A 116 -13.34 -1.14 -11.63
C GLU A 116 -12.06 -1.52 -10.86
N PRO A 117 -10.95 -0.76 -11.01
CA PRO A 117 -9.73 -1.02 -10.27
C PRO A 117 -9.89 -0.84 -8.75
N LEU A 118 -9.31 -1.75 -7.98
CA LEU A 118 -9.15 -1.60 -6.53
C LEU A 118 -8.09 -0.53 -6.22
N HIS A 119 -8.45 0.50 -5.45
CA HIS A 119 -7.56 1.62 -5.13
C HIS A 119 -7.14 1.70 -3.66
N CYS A 120 -7.91 1.07 -2.76
CA CYS A 120 -7.66 1.09 -1.33
C CYS A 120 -8.08 -0.25 -0.71
N VAL A 121 -7.35 -0.74 0.28
CA VAL A 121 -7.76 -1.85 1.15
C VAL A 121 -7.40 -1.51 2.58
N LEU A 122 -8.35 -1.66 3.51
CA LEU A 122 -8.05 -1.64 4.94
C LEU A 122 -7.96 -3.05 5.48
N VAL A 123 -7.05 -3.26 6.42
CA VAL A 123 -6.90 -4.50 7.16
C VAL A 123 -7.25 -4.26 8.62
N LYS A 124 -8.29 -4.95 9.09
CA LYS A 124 -8.81 -4.88 10.45
C LYS A 124 -8.18 -5.94 11.35
N ASN A 125 -8.21 -5.69 12.67
CA ASN A 125 -7.87 -6.65 13.73
C ASN A 125 -6.52 -7.36 13.50
N LEU A 126 -5.49 -6.58 13.15
CA LEU A 126 -4.19 -7.09 12.78
C LEU A 126 -3.47 -7.70 14.01
N PRO A 127 -3.10 -8.99 14.00
CA PRO A 127 -2.53 -9.64 15.17
C PRO A 127 -1.07 -9.19 15.41
N ALA A 128 -0.82 -8.54 16.54
CA ALA A 128 0.49 -7.94 16.85
C ALA A 128 1.66 -8.94 17.00
N GLN A 129 1.39 -10.23 17.25
CA GLN A 129 2.42 -11.24 17.56
C GLN A 129 2.83 -12.10 16.34
N VAL A 130 2.40 -11.73 15.13
CA VAL A 130 2.72 -12.49 13.91
C VAL A 130 3.94 -11.89 13.21
N GLU A 131 4.92 -12.72 12.83
CA GLU A 131 6.16 -12.25 12.19
C GLU A 131 5.87 -11.43 10.91
N SER A 132 4.95 -11.91 10.06
CA SER A 132 4.52 -11.22 8.84
C SER A 132 3.97 -9.82 9.14
N VAL A 133 3.16 -9.67 10.20
CA VAL A 133 2.64 -8.37 10.63
C VAL A 133 3.78 -7.46 11.07
N SER A 134 4.68 -7.95 11.94
CA SER A 134 5.81 -7.16 12.42
C SER A 134 6.71 -6.67 11.27
N THR A 135 6.96 -7.52 10.26
CA THR A 135 7.75 -7.20 9.08
C THR A 135 7.10 -6.08 8.26
N LEU A 136 5.78 -6.13 8.06
CA LEU A 136 5.05 -5.08 7.35
C LEU A 136 5.01 -3.77 8.12
N LEU A 137 4.75 -3.82 9.42
CA LEU A 137 4.69 -2.62 10.25
C LEU A 137 6.06 -1.95 10.33
N GLN A 138 7.15 -2.73 10.39
CA GLN A 138 8.50 -2.20 10.30
C GLN A 138 8.75 -1.53 8.94
N PHE A 139 8.32 -2.15 7.84
CA PHE A 139 8.40 -1.56 6.51
C PHE A 139 7.62 -0.24 6.41
N ALA A 140 6.37 -0.21 6.91
CA ALA A 140 5.51 0.97 6.90
C ALA A 140 6.08 2.15 7.71
N ARG A 141 6.93 1.87 8.71
CA ARG A 141 7.60 2.90 9.53
C ARG A 141 8.85 3.47 8.90
N HIS A 142 9.39 2.86 7.84
CA HIS A 142 10.67 3.26 7.26
C HIS A 142 10.61 4.66 6.62
N SER A 143 9.48 5.00 6.00
CA SER A 143 9.19 6.34 5.47
C SER A 143 7.68 6.55 5.44
N PRO A 144 7.18 7.80 5.29
CA PRO A 144 5.75 8.04 5.11
C PRO A 144 5.21 7.30 3.87
N ALA A 145 4.19 6.47 4.05
CA ALA A 145 3.49 5.71 3.00
C ALA A 145 4.44 5.06 1.96
N PRO A 146 5.34 4.15 2.37
CA PRO A 146 6.36 3.62 1.47
C PRO A 146 5.74 2.78 0.35
N LEU A 147 6.28 2.91 -0.86
CA LEU A 147 5.86 2.13 -2.02
C LEU A 147 6.47 0.73 -1.99
N LEU A 148 5.63 -0.30 -1.99
CA LEU A 148 5.97 -1.69 -2.18
C LEU A 148 5.60 -2.13 -3.61
N LYS A 149 6.62 -2.50 -4.40
CA LYS A 149 6.39 -3.08 -5.73
C LYS A 149 5.86 -4.51 -5.55
N ILE A 150 4.58 -4.71 -5.83
CA ILE A 150 3.93 -6.03 -5.80
C ILE A 150 3.76 -6.64 -7.19
N THR A 151 3.94 -5.84 -8.26
CA THR A 151 4.03 -6.22 -9.69
C THR A 151 4.26 -7.71 -9.93
#